data_AF-A0A0R1PB34-F1
#
_entry.id   AF-A0A0R1PB34-F1
#
_cell.length_a   1.000
_cell.length_b   1.000
_cell.length_c   1.000
_cell.angle_alpha   90.00
_cell.angle_beta   90.00
_cell.angle_gamma   90.00
#
_symmetry.space_group_name_H-M   'P 1'
#
loop_
_entity.id
_entity.type
_entity.pdbx_description
1 polymer ?
#
loop_
_entity_poly.entity_id
_entity_poly.type
_entity_poly.pdbx_seq_one_letter_code
_entity_poly.pdbx_strand_id
1 'polypeptide(L)'
;MDFFVNQYLLGKNSSVEHAELKRLQLFKDHQTPAQLVTRDFDPVLHRTMQRFGVANDQLTNLYDFFAQTTDYQGQPMHTEDLKLAVDYQIGTGNNFREVRDGGRLAATIYFAGGTIGQIHHIDWYDQTGSLTLRNTYDIRGFKAVDEFFGQDGHEFNARYYRPDGQLYLERYFVKSVQNTPINSLNILKNWHGQDHWFASENEMFAFFLDELNRTHGENNVFIADRPAVAIDPILHMHSKVHRYLWLPMSHVNDGQDPLKAPLNSLLQNALTENLQRWDGIIVMTQAQARVLSQRLGKSARVLTINGTPVKKAAKRVKMATRTPNQLISVGRLGYDKQTDQLLQVFAKIKAAVPDAKLTLYGYGAPNDTANFKQLAKDLQIDDAVEFADYQYPLDAVFDQAQLLLNTSRIDAQPLSMGEALGHGVPVVSYDFSYGPDEMIANYENGRLIALNHPASMVKAVVELLSSPAKLQQLSDHAYDDLDNISAAVTWKQWQAVK
;
A
#
# COMPACT_ATOMS: atom_id res chain seq x y z
N MET A 1 -16.90 -10.66 -12.67
CA MET A 1 -16.13 -9.46 -12.26
C MET A 1 -15.23 -9.89 -11.13
N ASP A 2 -14.00 -9.37 -11.09
CA ASP A 2 -13.06 -9.67 -10.01
C ASP A 2 -12.84 -8.43 -9.15
N PHE A 3 -13.08 -8.55 -7.85
CA PHE A 3 -12.96 -7.48 -6.87
C PHE A 3 -11.77 -7.74 -5.95
N PHE A 4 -10.81 -6.82 -5.98
CA PHE A 4 -9.62 -6.82 -5.13
C PHE A 4 -9.92 -5.97 -3.89
N VAL A 5 -10.16 -6.60 -2.75
CA VAL A 5 -10.71 -5.93 -1.57
C VAL A 5 -9.59 -5.49 -0.63
N ASN A 6 -9.48 -4.17 -0.50
CA ASN A 6 -8.48 -3.48 0.30
C ASN A 6 -9.14 -2.43 1.21
N GLN A 7 -8.35 -1.78 2.05
CA GLN A 7 -8.78 -0.73 2.96
C GLN A 7 -8.71 0.64 2.28
N TYR A 8 -7.65 0.94 1.55
CA TYR A 8 -7.39 2.27 1.00
C TYR A 8 -6.48 2.21 -0.23
N LEU A 9 -6.37 3.35 -0.92
CA LEU A 9 -5.29 3.67 -1.84
C LEU A 9 -4.75 5.05 -1.44
N LEU A 10 -3.52 5.12 -0.90
CA LEU A 10 -2.97 6.35 -0.33
C LEU A 10 -1.85 6.93 -1.21
N GLY A 11 -1.43 8.16 -0.91
CA GLY A 11 -0.31 8.81 -1.59
C GLY A 11 1.06 8.14 -1.35
N LYS A 12 1.20 7.33 -0.30
CA LYS A 12 2.37 6.50 -0.02
C LYS A 12 1.88 5.11 0.34
N ASN A 13 2.16 4.15 -0.53
CA ASN A 13 1.57 2.82 -0.48
C ASN A 13 2.58 1.74 -0.05
N SER A 14 2.06 0.59 0.35
CA SER A 14 2.84 -0.59 0.67
C SER A 14 2.94 -1.55 -0.53
N SER A 15 3.63 -2.68 -0.36
CA SER A 15 3.69 -3.72 -1.40
C SER A 15 2.32 -4.28 -1.79
N VAL A 16 1.33 -4.25 -0.88
CA VAL A 16 -0.06 -4.70 -1.13
C VAL A 16 -0.64 -3.93 -2.31
N GLU A 17 -0.73 -2.60 -2.20
CA GLU A 17 -1.33 -1.75 -3.23
C GLU A 17 -0.49 -1.78 -4.52
N HIS A 18 0.85 -1.87 -4.43
CA HIS A 18 1.68 -2.00 -5.62
C HIS A 18 1.42 -3.31 -6.38
N ALA A 19 1.21 -4.42 -5.68
CA ALA A 19 0.81 -5.68 -6.31
C ALA A 19 -0.58 -5.58 -6.94
N GLU A 20 -1.55 -4.93 -6.27
CA GLU A 20 -2.89 -4.70 -6.80
C GLU A 20 -2.87 -3.81 -8.05
N LEU A 21 -2.12 -2.71 -8.05
CA LEU A 21 -1.99 -1.81 -9.21
C LEU A 21 -1.40 -2.55 -10.42
N LYS A 22 -0.37 -3.39 -10.20
CA LYS A 22 0.20 -4.25 -11.24
C LYS A 22 -0.80 -5.30 -11.72
N ARG A 23 -1.58 -5.88 -10.81
CA ARG A 23 -2.64 -6.85 -11.13
C ARG A 23 -3.74 -6.20 -11.95
N LEU A 24 -4.24 -5.03 -11.57
CA LEU A 24 -5.23 -4.27 -12.34
C LEU A 24 -4.73 -3.94 -13.75
N GLN A 25 -3.47 -3.52 -13.88
CA GLN A 25 -2.88 -3.29 -15.19
C GLN A 25 -2.80 -4.58 -16.02
N LEU A 26 -2.43 -5.70 -15.42
CA LEU A 26 -2.40 -7.01 -16.09
C LEU A 26 -3.81 -7.41 -16.59
N PHE A 27 -4.83 -7.26 -15.75
CA PHE A 27 -6.22 -7.55 -16.12
C PHE A 27 -6.71 -6.64 -17.25
N LYS A 28 -6.36 -5.35 -17.21
CA LYS A 28 -6.66 -4.38 -18.28
C LYS A 28 -5.99 -4.77 -19.60
N ASP A 29 -4.71 -5.16 -19.57
CA ASP A 29 -3.98 -5.61 -20.76
C ASP A 29 -4.63 -6.85 -21.41
N HIS A 30 -5.33 -7.66 -20.61
CA HIS A 30 -6.07 -8.85 -21.05
C HIS A 30 -7.59 -8.64 -21.17
N GLN A 31 -8.07 -7.40 -21.15
CA GLN A 31 -9.49 -7.05 -21.31
C GLN A 31 -10.42 -7.80 -20.35
N THR A 32 -9.92 -8.14 -19.15
CA THR A 32 -10.68 -8.85 -18.13
C THR A 32 -11.16 -7.85 -17.08
N PRO A 33 -12.49 -7.71 -16.87
CA PRO A 33 -13.03 -6.76 -15.92
C PRO A 33 -12.59 -7.06 -14.48
N ALA A 34 -11.96 -6.08 -13.84
CA ALA A 34 -11.60 -6.13 -12.43
C ALA A 34 -11.63 -4.73 -11.80
N GLN A 35 -11.90 -4.67 -10.51
CA GLN A 35 -11.93 -3.43 -9.73
C GLN A 35 -11.17 -3.58 -8.41
N LEU A 36 -10.44 -2.54 -8.03
CA LEU A 36 -10.04 -2.34 -6.64
C LEU A 36 -11.26 -1.88 -5.83
N VAL A 37 -11.40 -2.42 -4.63
CA VAL A 37 -12.49 -2.07 -3.72
C VAL A 37 -11.87 -1.56 -2.43
N THR A 38 -12.16 -0.31 -2.06
CA THR A 38 -11.58 0.32 -0.85
C THR A 38 -12.67 0.69 0.16
N ARG A 39 -12.32 0.58 1.44
CA ARG A 39 -13.23 0.78 2.56
C ARG A 39 -13.22 2.20 3.10
N ASP A 40 -12.03 2.75 3.34
CA ASP A 40 -11.86 3.97 4.12
C ASP A 40 -12.19 5.22 3.28
N PHE A 41 -12.69 6.26 3.94
CA PHE A 41 -12.93 7.55 3.30
C PHE A 41 -11.60 8.29 3.13
N ASP A 42 -11.31 8.74 1.92
CA ASP A 42 -10.17 9.62 1.64
C ASP A 42 -10.64 10.79 0.76
N PRO A 43 -10.66 12.04 1.27
CA PRO A 43 -11.11 13.19 0.50
C PRO A 43 -10.24 13.48 -0.72
N VAL A 44 -9.02 12.92 -0.80
CA VAL A 44 -8.11 13.10 -1.94
C VAL A 44 -7.96 11.86 -2.81
N LEU A 45 -8.81 10.83 -2.63
CA LEU A 45 -8.75 9.56 -3.34
C LEU A 45 -8.65 9.73 -4.86
N HIS A 46 -9.52 10.53 -5.47
CA HIS A 46 -9.58 10.71 -6.94
C HIS A 46 -8.29 11.31 -7.51
N ARG A 47 -7.58 12.11 -6.72
CA ARG A 47 -6.25 12.61 -7.09
C ARG A 47 -5.19 11.53 -6.94
N THR A 48 -5.27 10.73 -5.89
CA THR A 48 -4.40 9.57 -5.69
C THR A 48 -4.56 8.57 -6.86
N MET A 49 -5.78 8.28 -7.29
CA MET A 49 -6.08 7.45 -8.46
C MET A 49 -5.39 7.96 -9.72
N GLN A 50 -5.51 9.26 -10.02
CA GLN A 50 -4.81 9.88 -11.15
C GLN A 50 -3.29 9.70 -11.08
N ARG A 51 -2.69 9.88 -9.89
CA ARG A 51 -1.24 9.68 -9.70
C ARG A 51 -0.79 8.26 -10.01
N PHE A 52 -1.61 7.26 -9.70
CA PHE A 52 -1.30 5.85 -9.95
C PHE A 52 -1.85 5.33 -11.29
N GLY A 53 -2.50 6.18 -12.10
CA GLY A 53 -3.05 5.81 -13.39
C GLY A 53 -4.28 4.88 -13.30
N VAL A 54 -5.00 4.93 -12.18
CA VAL A 54 -6.23 4.15 -11.96
C VAL A 54 -7.43 4.95 -12.47
N ALA A 55 -8.19 4.37 -13.40
CA ALA A 55 -9.43 4.99 -13.90
C ALA A 55 -10.61 4.79 -12.93
N ASN A 56 -11.64 5.64 -13.03
CA ASN A 56 -12.81 5.60 -12.16
C ASN A 56 -13.55 4.25 -12.18
N ASP A 57 -13.59 3.60 -13.34
CA ASP A 57 -14.20 2.27 -13.51
C ASP A 57 -13.33 1.13 -12.97
N GLN A 58 -12.09 1.39 -12.56
CA GLN A 58 -11.16 0.42 -12.01
C GLN A 58 -11.08 0.45 -10.47
N LEU A 59 -11.75 1.40 -9.80
CA LEU A 59 -11.78 1.50 -8.34
C LEU A 59 -13.16 1.91 -7.84
N THR A 60 -13.73 1.11 -6.94
CA THR A 60 -14.96 1.46 -6.22
C THR A 60 -14.65 1.65 -4.73
N ASN A 61 -14.91 2.85 -4.20
CA ASN A 61 -14.81 3.14 -2.77
C ASN A 61 -16.20 3.04 -2.11
N LEU A 62 -16.26 2.54 -0.88
CA LEU A 62 -17.50 2.42 -0.09
C LEU A 62 -18.30 3.73 -0.08
N TYR A 63 -17.63 4.86 0.18
CA TYR A 63 -18.28 6.15 0.33
C TYR A 63 -18.75 6.69 -1.03
N ASP A 64 -17.92 6.57 -2.07
CA ASP A 64 -18.32 6.97 -3.43
C ASP A 64 -19.51 6.14 -3.95
N PHE A 65 -19.55 4.85 -3.64
CA PHE A 65 -20.64 3.98 -4.06
C PHE A 65 -21.98 4.41 -3.45
N PHE A 66 -22.03 4.61 -2.13
CA PHE A 66 -23.27 5.03 -1.46
C PHE A 66 -23.62 6.49 -1.75
N ALA A 67 -22.64 7.37 -1.92
CA ALA A 67 -22.84 8.75 -2.34
C ALA A 67 -23.22 8.86 -3.83
N GLN A 68 -23.05 7.79 -4.61
CA GLN A 68 -23.21 7.76 -6.07
C GLN A 68 -22.31 8.78 -6.78
N THR A 69 -21.06 8.87 -6.32
CA THR A 69 -20.08 9.86 -6.78
C THR A 69 -18.91 9.26 -7.53
N THR A 70 -18.87 7.97 -7.86
CA THR A 70 -17.74 7.35 -8.60
C THR A 70 -17.33 8.14 -9.85
N ASP A 71 -18.30 8.58 -10.66
CA ASP A 71 -18.05 9.35 -11.89
C ASP A 71 -18.30 10.86 -11.74
N TYR A 72 -18.47 11.34 -10.50
CA TYR A 72 -18.74 12.75 -10.25
C TYR A 72 -17.59 13.63 -10.76
N GLN A 73 -17.96 14.65 -11.55
CA GLN A 73 -17.06 15.67 -12.05
C GLN A 73 -17.43 17.00 -11.39
N GLY A 74 -16.52 17.51 -10.56
CA GLY A 74 -16.68 18.81 -9.91
C GLY A 74 -15.51 19.75 -10.21
N GLN A 75 -15.41 20.82 -9.44
CA GLN A 75 -14.35 21.82 -9.57
C GLN A 75 -13.66 22.03 -8.23
N PRO A 76 -12.32 22.15 -8.18
CA PRO A 76 -11.60 22.45 -6.94
C PRO A 76 -12.20 23.63 -6.17
N MET A 77 -12.45 23.44 -4.88
CA MET A 77 -12.99 24.48 -4.02
C MET A 77 -11.86 25.28 -3.35
N HIS A 78 -11.94 26.60 -3.42
CA HIS A 78 -10.97 27.53 -2.85
C HIS A 78 -11.61 28.42 -1.78
N THR A 79 -10.79 29.24 -1.12
CA THR A 79 -11.27 30.12 -0.04
C THR A 79 -12.26 31.16 -0.56
N GLU A 80 -12.07 31.62 -1.80
CA GLU A 80 -12.87 32.63 -2.46
C GLU A 80 -14.28 32.12 -2.83
N ASP A 81 -14.46 30.80 -2.89
CA ASP A 81 -15.76 30.16 -3.15
C ASP A 81 -16.62 30.06 -1.88
N LEU A 82 -16.04 30.26 -0.70
CA LEU A 82 -16.75 30.19 0.57
C LEU A 82 -17.61 31.44 0.78
N LYS A 83 -18.86 31.21 1.20
CA LYS A 83 -19.79 32.27 1.63
C LYS A 83 -19.57 32.63 3.09
N LEU A 84 -18.38 33.11 3.43
CA LEU A 84 -18.03 33.56 4.77
C LEU A 84 -18.71 34.90 5.10
N ALA A 85 -18.90 35.17 6.40
CA ALA A 85 -19.44 36.45 6.85
C ALA A 85 -18.52 37.60 6.40
N VAL A 86 -19.12 38.71 5.95
CA VAL A 86 -18.38 39.87 5.40
C VAL A 86 -17.42 40.48 6.43
N ASP A 87 -17.73 40.36 7.72
CA ASP A 87 -16.92 40.91 8.81
C ASP A 87 -15.69 40.04 9.15
N TYR A 88 -15.56 38.85 8.58
CA TYR A 88 -14.43 37.97 8.84
C TYR A 88 -13.15 38.44 8.12
N GLN A 89 -12.06 38.47 8.89
CA GLN A 89 -10.71 38.76 8.41
C GLN A 89 -10.02 37.45 8.04
N ILE A 90 -9.57 37.32 6.79
CA ILE A 90 -8.94 36.10 6.28
C ILE A 90 -7.44 36.32 6.12
N GLY A 91 -6.63 35.43 6.70
CA GLY A 91 -5.17 35.46 6.60
C GLY A 91 -4.61 35.03 5.24
N THR A 92 -3.30 35.12 5.09
CA THR A 92 -2.57 34.90 3.81
C THR A 92 -1.61 33.71 3.84
N GLY A 93 -1.82 32.76 4.76
CA GLY A 93 -0.93 31.60 4.89
C GLY A 93 -0.96 30.67 3.66
N ASN A 94 0.19 30.05 3.38
CA ASN A 94 0.37 29.21 2.18
C ASN A 94 -0.29 27.84 2.28
N ASN A 95 -0.37 27.27 3.49
CA ASN A 95 -0.91 25.92 3.74
C ASN A 95 -2.26 25.96 4.49
N PHE A 96 -2.56 27.10 5.09
CA PHE A 96 -3.81 27.35 5.79
C PHE A 96 -4.10 28.85 5.81
N ARG A 97 -5.37 29.21 5.98
CA ARG A 97 -5.80 30.59 6.26
C ARG A 97 -6.58 30.63 7.56
N GLU A 98 -6.16 31.49 8.48
CA GLU A 98 -6.95 31.81 9.66
C GLU A 98 -8.11 32.73 9.27
N VAL A 99 -9.29 32.46 9.81
CA VAL A 99 -10.49 33.28 9.69
C VAL A 99 -10.80 33.85 11.05
N ARG A 100 -10.74 35.18 11.18
CA ARG A 100 -10.88 35.90 12.46
C ARG A 100 -12.08 36.82 12.48
N ASP A 101 -12.71 36.88 13.65
CA ASP A 101 -13.79 37.80 13.98
C ASP A 101 -13.28 38.73 15.09
N GLY A 102 -12.80 39.90 14.70
CA GLY A 102 -11.99 40.75 15.57
C GLY A 102 -10.73 40.01 16.08
N GLY A 103 -10.58 39.89 17.40
CA GLY A 103 -9.47 39.16 18.02
C GLY A 103 -9.65 37.63 18.08
N ARG A 104 -10.86 37.11 17.82
CA ARG A 104 -11.20 35.68 17.97
C ARG A 104 -10.86 34.90 16.70
N LEU A 105 -10.24 33.73 16.86
CA LEU A 105 -10.09 32.75 15.77
C LEU A 105 -11.43 32.01 15.61
N ALA A 106 -12.14 32.28 14.51
CA ALA A 106 -13.42 31.66 14.21
C ALA A 106 -13.24 30.32 13.46
N ALA A 107 -12.29 30.26 12.53
CA ALA A 107 -11.97 29.05 11.80
C ALA A 107 -10.52 29.03 11.28
N THR A 108 -10.05 27.83 10.93
CA THR A 108 -8.83 27.62 10.15
C THR A 108 -9.18 26.82 8.91
N ILE A 109 -8.90 27.38 7.73
CA ILE A 109 -9.06 26.72 6.43
C ILE A 109 -7.75 26.04 6.09
N TYR A 110 -7.71 24.72 5.97
CA TYR A 110 -6.53 23.95 5.62
C TYR A 110 -6.56 23.54 4.15
N PHE A 111 -5.41 23.62 3.48
CA PHE A 111 -5.29 23.28 2.06
C PHE A 111 -4.82 21.85 1.82
N ALA A 112 -5.28 21.26 0.72
CA ALA A 112 -4.86 19.93 0.29
C ALA A 112 -3.40 19.96 -0.17
N GLY A 113 -2.55 19.11 0.43
CA GLY A 113 -1.13 19.07 0.12
C GLY A 113 -0.86 18.86 -1.37
N GLY A 114 0.09 19.60 -1.94
CA GLY A 114 0.44 19.54 -3.36
C GLY A 114 -0.58 20.18 -4.31
N THR A 115 -1.60 20.89 -3.81
CA THR A 115 -2.48 21.75 -4.61
C THR A 115 -2.10 23.22 -4.42
N ILE A 116 -2.76 24.12 -5.14
CA ILE A 116 -2.63 25.57 -4.98
C ILE A 116 -3.91 26.11 -4.34
N GLY A 117 -3.90 26.32 -3.02
CA GLY A 117 -5.00 26.97 -2.30
C GLY A 117 -6.33 26.22 -2.29
N GLN A 118 -6.35 24.95 -2.74
CA GLN A 118 -7.55 24.14 -2.73
C GLN A 118 -7.85 23.66 -1.31
N ILE A 119 -9.09 23.84 -0.86
CA ILE A 119 -9.54 23.46 0.47
C ILE A 119 -9.52 21.94 0.62
N HIS A 120 -8.92 21.47 1.72
CA HIS A 120 -9.07 20.12 2.21
C HIS A 120 -10.13 20.06 3.30
N HIS A 121 -10.02 20.91 4.31
CA HIS A 121 -10.98 20.97 5.40
C HIS A 121 -10.99 22.35 6.07
N ILE A 122 -12.05 22.64 6.82
CA ILE A 122 -12.20 23.84 7.63
C ILE A 122 -12.50 23.42 9.06
N ASP A 123 -11.67 23.86 9.99
CA ASP A 123 -11.89 23.69 11.43
C ASP A 123 -12.57 24.93 12.00
N TRP A 124 -13.72 24.76 12.64
CA TRP A 124 -14.49 25.82 13.29
C TRP A 124 -14.35 25.74 14.81
N TYR A 125 -14.09 26.88 15.43
CA TYR A 125 -13.87 26.99 16.87
C TYR A 125 -15.01 27.74 17.56
N ASP A 126 -15.35 27.30 18.77
CA ASP A 126 -16.33 27.99 19.61
C ASP A 126 -15.77 29.29 20.24
N GLN A 127 -16.57 29.94 21.08
CA GLN A 127 -16.16 31.17 21.78
C GLN A 127 -14.98 30.99 22.75
N THR A 128 -14.70 29.75 23.17
CA THR A 128 -13.57 29.40 24.05
C THR A 128 -12.31 29.02 23.27
N GLY A 129 -12.40 28.89 21.95
CA GLY A 129 -11.32 28.42 21.08
C GLY A 129 -11.27 26.90 20.91
N SER A 130 -12.29 26.17 21.37
CA SER A 130 -12.35 24.71 21.24
C SER A 130 -12.88 24.29 19.87
N LEU A 131 -12.26 23.29 19.24
CA LEU A 131 -12.73 22.73 17.97
C LEU A 131 -14.14 22.15 18.16
N THR A 132 -15.09 22.61 17.34
CA THR A 132 -16.50 22.19 17.41
C THR A 132 -16.89 21.36 16.19
N LEU A 133 -16.46 21.78 15.00
CA LEU A 133 -16.87 21.22 13.73
C LEU A 133 -15.69 21.25 12.76
N ARG A 134 -15.46 20.15 12.07
CA ARG A 134 -14.63 20.10 10.87
C ARG A 134 -15.52 19.85 9.66
N ASN A 135 -15.40 20.70 8.65
CA ASN A 135 -15.99 20.44 7.33
C ASN A 135 -14.89 19.93 6.40
N THR A 136 -14.95 18.66 6.02
CA THR A 136 -14.00 18.06 5.08
C THR A 136 -14.58 18.07 3.67
N TYR A 137 -13.76 18.50 2.70
CA TYR A 137 -14.14 18.65 1.29
C TYR A 137 -13.45 17.57 0.45
N ASP A 138 -14.21 16.97 -0.46
CA ASP A 138 -13.64 16.11 -1.49
C ASP A 138 -12.80 16.97 -2.45
N ILE A 139 -11.72 16.40 -3.00
CA ILE A 139 -10.83 17.07 -3.97
C ILE A 139 -11.56 17.49 -5.27
N ARG A 140 -12.78 17.01 -5.50
CA ARG A 140 -13.67 17.43 -6.58
C ARG A 140 -14.58 18.60 -6.18
N GLY A 141 -14.45 19.11 -4.96
CA GLY A 141 -14.94 20.43 -4.53
C GLY A 141 -16.30 20.49 -3.84
N PHE A 142 -16.90 19.37 -3.46
CA PHE A 142 -18.10 19.37 -2.63
C PHE A 142 -17.74 19.10 -1.16
N LYS A 143 -18.53 19.63 -0.23
CA LYS A 143 -18.41 19.32 1.20
C LYS A 143 -18.86 17.88 1.44
N ALA A 144 -17.92 17.00 1.71
CA ALA A 144 -18.17 15.57 1.84
C ALA A 144 -18.59 15.19 3.25
N VAL A 145 -17.99 15.78 4.28
CA VAL A 145 -18.19 15.36 5.69
C VAL A 145 -18.27 16.55 6.63
N ASP A 146 -19.17 16.44 7.62
CA ASP A 146 -19.13 17.22 8.86
C ASP A 146 -18.74 16.31 10.00
N GLU A 147 -17.63 16.61 10.69
CA GLU A 147 -17.15 15.89 11.87
C GLU A 147 -17.33 16.78 13.10
N PHE A 148 -18.03 16.29 14.14
CA PHE A 148 -18.40 17.05 15.33
C PHE A 148 -17.58 16.61 16.54
N PHE A 149 -17.04 17.58 17.28
CA PHE A 149 -16.11 17.37 18.38
C PHE A 149 -16.69 17.80 19.73
N GLY A 150 -16.46 16.98 20.75
CA GLY A 150 -16.88 17.25 22.12
C GLY A 150 -15.89 18.17 22.86
N GLN A 151 -16.23 18.57 24.08
CA GLN A 151 -15.35 19.37 24.96
C GLN A 151 -14.02 18.69 25.28
N ASP A 152 -13.94 17.38 25.14
CA ASP A 152 -12.72 16.59 25.30
C ASP A 152 -11.84 16.56 24.04
N GLY A 153 -12.25 17.23 22.96
CA GLY A 153 -11.53 17.29 21.70
C GLY A 153 -11.69 16.02 20.85
N HIS A 154 -12.55 15.07 21.25
CA HIS A 154 -12.79 13.85 20.49
C HIS A 154 -14.05 13.96 19.64
N GLU A 155 -13.99 13.34 18.46
CA GLU A 155 -15.14 13.19 17.58
C GLU A 155 -16.22 12.34 18.26
N PHE A 156 -17.47 12.80 18.22
CA PHE A 156 -18.62 12.04 18.70
C PHE A 156 -19.64 11.74 17.60
N ASN A 157 -19.58 12.45 16.46
CA ASN A 157 -20.46 12.25 15.32
C ASN A 157 -19.80 12.69 14.01
N ALA A 158 -20.05 11.97 12.92
CA ALA A 158 -19.78 12.42 11.56
C ALA A 158 -21.01 12.25 10.66
N ARG A 159 -21.17 13.18 9.71
CA ARG A 159 -22.25 13.21 8.72
C ARG A 159 -21.68 13.36 7.32
N TYR A 160 -22.03 12.44 6.43
CA TYR A 160 -21.52 12.38 5.06
C TYR A 160 -22.60 12.80 4.06
N TYR A 161 -22.21 13.64 3.11
CA TYR A 161 -23.12 14.29 2.18
C TYR A 161 -22.80 13.94 0.73
N ARG A 162 -23.85 13.89 -0.09
CA ARG A 162 -23.75 13.90 -1.55
C ARG A 162 -23.40 15.32 -2.04
N PRO A 163 -22.97 15.49 -3.31
CA PRO A 163 -22.67 16.81 -3.86
C PRO A 163 -23.84 17.81 -3.84
N ASP A 164 -25.08 17.33 -3.84
CA ASP A 164 -26.29 18.15 -3.73
C ASP A 164 -26.63 18.57 -2.28
N GLY A 165 -25.83 18.13 -1.31
CA GLY A 165 -26.02 18.39 0.12
C GLY A 165 -26.92 17.38 0.84
N GLN A 166 -27.42 16.34 0.17
CA GLN A 166 -28.20 15.29 0.83
C GLN A 166 -27.33 14.44 1.74
N LEU A 167 -27.73 14.30 3.00
CA LEU A 167 -27.13 13.37 3.97
C LEU A 167 -27.40 11.92 3.53
N TYR A 168 -26.35 11.10 3.40
CA TYR A 168 -26.48 9.68 3.07
C TYR A 168 -25.89 8.73 4.12
N LEU A 169 -25.01 9.21 5.01
CA LEU A 169 -24.44 8.37 6.06
C LEU A 169 -24.18 9.18 7.34
N GLU A 170 -24.56 8.62 8.48
CA GLU A 170 -24.22 9.14 9.82
C GLU A 170 -23.36 8.11 10.56
N ARG A 171 -22.34 8.58 11.28
CA ARG A 171 -21.49 7.75 12.13
C ARG A 171 -21.47 8.34 13.54
N TYR A 172 -21.55 7.48 14.55
CA TYR A 172 -21.52 7.87 15.95
C TYR A 172 -20.33 7.24 16.65
N PHE A 173 -19.77 7.98 17.60
CA PHE A 173 -18.59 7.56 18.33
C PHE A 173 -18.84 7.70 19.84
N VAL A 174 -18.39 6.70 20.58
CA VAL A 174 -18.41 6.68 22.05
C VAL A 174 -17.00 6.57 22.59
N LYS A 175 -16.82 6.93 23.86
CA LYS A 175 -15.50 6.88 24.49
C LYS A 175 -15.18 5.45 24.94
N SER A 176 -13.96 5.02 24.65
CA SER A 176 -13.37 3.84 25.27
C SER A 176 -12.98 4.10 26.74
N VAL A 177 -12.65 3.04 27.46
CA VAL A 177 -12.04 3.12 28.81
C VAL A 177 -10.70 3.88 28.82
N GLN A 178 -10.04 3.99 27.66
CA GLN A 178 -8.78 4.71 27.46
C GLN A 178 -9.01 6.13 26.90
N ASN A 179 -10.26 6.61 26.90
CA ASN A 179 -10.67 7.89 26.35
C ASN A 179 -10.32 8.07 24.86
N THR A 180 -10.44 6.99 24.08
CA THR A 180 -10.31 7.03 22.62
C THR A 180 -11.70 6.89 21.96
N PRO A 181 -11.98 7.61 20.85
CA PRO A 181 -13.24 7.46 20.15
C PRO A 181 -13.33 6.07 19.50
N ILE A 182 -14.46 5.40 19.72
CA ILE A 182 -14.82 4.11 19.11
C ILE A 182 -16.08 4.33 18.30
N ASN A 183 -16.04 4.00 16.99
CA ASN A 183 -17.23 3.99 16.16
C ASN A 183 -18.23 2.95 16.69
N SER A 184 -19.40 3.42 17.10
CA SER A 184 -20.41 2.60 17.81
C SER A 184 -21.66 2.32 17.00
N LEU A 185 -21.97 3.17 16.01
CA LEU A 185 -23.14 3.03 15.16
C LEU A 185 -22.90 3.75 13.84
N ASN A 186 -23.29 3.12 12.74
CA ASN A 186 -23.34 3.71 11.41
C ASN A 186 -24.76 3.59 10.86
N ILE A 187 -25.29 4.67 10.31
CA ILE A 187 -26.64 4.71 9.73
C ILE A 187 -26.54 5.17 8.29
N LEU A 188 -26.69 4.25 7.35
CA LEU A 188 -26.84 4.56 5.93
C LEU A 188 -28.27 5.02 5.68
N LYS A 189 -28.45 6.23 5.15
CA LYS A 189 -29.74 6.90 5.03
C LYS A 189 -30.35 6.66 3.66
N ASN A 190 -31.64 6.30 3.65
CA ASN A 190 -32.47 6.23 2.44
C ASN A 190 -31.84 5.44 1.27
N TRP A 191 -31.14 4.34 1.57
CA TRP A 191 -30.63 3.42 0.56
C TRP A 191 -31.76 2.51 0.09
N HIS A 192 -32.12 2.59 -1.19
CA HIS A 192 -33.31 1.93 -1.75
C HIS A 192 -34.61 2.20 -0.96
N GLY A 193 -34.76 3.43 -0.44
CA GLY A 193 -35.98 3.86 0.26
C GLY A 193 -36.04 3.53 1.75
N GLN A 194 -34.95 3.00 2.32
CA GLN A 194 -34.89 2.60 3.73
C GLN A 194 -33.54 2.97 4.36
N ASP A 195 -33.56 3.21 5.66
CA ASP A 195 -32.34 3.37 6.43
C ASP A 195 -31.76 1.98 6.77
N HIS A 196 -30.44 1.89 6.90
CA HIS A 196 -29.73 0.68 7.34
C HIS A 196 -28.80 1.02 8.50
N TRP A 197 -28.77 0.16 9.51
CA TRP A 197 -28.01 0.36 10.74
C TRP A 197 -26.94 -0.71 10.89
N PHE A 198 -25.73 -0.30 11.26
CA PHE A 198 -24.58 -1.19 11.43
C PHE A 198 -23.90 -0.90 12.75
N ALA A 199 -23.68 -1.93 13.57
CA ALA A 199 -23.00 -1.81 14.86
C ALA A 199 -21.48 -1.66 14.69
N SER A 200 -20.95 -1.94 13.50
CA SER A 200 -19.53 -1.81 13.19
C SER A 200 -19.27 -1.40 11.74
N GLU A 201 -18.06 -0.91 11.49
CA GLU A 201 -17.58 -0.63 10.13
C GLU A 201 -17.47 -1.91 9.29
N ASN A 202 -17.18 -3.07 9.90
CA ASN A 202 -17.11 -4.35 9.20
C ASN A 202 -18.47 -4.80 8.68
N GLU A 203 -19.54 -4.63 9.46
CA GLU A 203 -20.92 -4.93 9.03
C GLU A 203 -21.33 -4.03 7.86
N MET A 204 -21.05 -2.73 7.96
CA MET A 204 -21.30 -1.78 6.87
C MET A 204 -20.49 -2.13 5.61
N PHE A 205 -19.23 -2.55 5.78
CA PHE A 205 -18.39 -2.94 4.65
C PHE A 205 -18.89 -4.24 4.01
N ALA A 206 -19.30 -5.24 4.78
CA ALA A 206 -19.91 -6.47 4.25
C ALA A 206 -21.19 -6.16 3.44
N PHE A 207 -22.04 -5.27 3.96
CA PHE A 207 -23.24 -4.81 3.26
C PHE A 207 -22.90 -4.11 1.94
N PHE A 208 -21.89 -3.22 1.94
CA PHE A 208 -21.38 -2.62 0.72
C PHE A 208 -20.89 -3.65 -0.31
N LEU A 209 -20.10 -4.64 0.12
CA LEU A 209 -19.60 -5.68 -0.79
C LEU A 209 -20.76 -6.49 -1.40
N ASP A 210 -21.81 -6.75 -0.62
CA ASP A 210 -23.04 -7.39 -1.11
C ASP A 210 -23.77 -6.54 -2.15
N GLU A 211 -23.97 -5.25 -1.89
CA GLU A 211 -24.62 -4.33 -2.83
C GLU A 211 -23.81 -4.20 -4.12
N LEU A 212 -22.48 -4.05 -4.01
CA LEU A 212 -21.57 -4.04 -5.16
C LEU A 212 -21.64 -5.37 -5.94
N ASN A 213 -21.71 -6.51 -5.27
CA ASN A 213 -21.83 -7.79 -5.96
C ASN A 213 -23.15 -7.88 -6.74
N ARG A 214 -24.25 -7.36 -6.17
CA ARG A 214 -25.59 -7.34 -6.81
C ARG A 214 -25.64 -6.44 -8.04
N THR A 215 -24.96 -5.29 -8.04
CA THR A 215 -24.89 -4.42 -9.25
C THR A 215 -24.18 -5.11 -10.41
N HIS A 216 -23.39 -6.16 -10.15
CA HIS A 216 -22.70 -6.96 -11.15
C HIS A 216 -23.26 -8.39 -11.31
N GLY A 217 -24.52 -8.63 -10.92
CA GLY A 217 -25.23 -9.88 -11.19
C GLY A 217 -24.91 -11.07 -10.27
N GLU A 218 -24.29 -10.80 -9.10
CA GLU A 218 -23.79 -11.81 -8.16
C GLU A 218 -22.81 -12.82 -8.78
N ASN A 219 -22.40 -13.83 -8.00
CA ASN A 219 -21.46 -14.89 -8.37
C ASN A 219 -20.10 -14.34 -8.89
N ASN A 220 -19.71 -13.15 -8.43
CA ASN A 220 -18.43 -12.54 -8.74
C ASN A 220 -17.33 -13.03 -7.79
N VAL A 221 -16.07 -12.72 -8.12
CA VAL A 221 -14.90 -13.08 -7.33
C VAL A 221 -14.54 -11.94 -6.40
N PHE A 222 -14.34 -12.24 -5.12
CA PHE A 222 -13.85 -11.29 -4.11
C PHE A 222 -12.57 -11.86 -3.50
N ILE A 223 -11.48 -11.11 -3.65
CA ILE A 223 -10.16 -11.46 -3.13
C ILE A 223 -9.86 -10.56 -1.94
N ALA A 224 -9.65 -11.18 -0.78
CA ALA A 224 -9.26 -10.50 0.45
C ALA A 224 -7.76 -10.13 0.38
N ASP A 225 -7.43 -8.99 -0.23
CA ASP A 225 -6.03 -8.59 -0.42
C ASP A 225 -5.40 -7.96 0.83
N ARG A 226 -6.21 -7.33 1.68
CA ARG A 226 -5.79 -6.84 3.00
C ARG A 226 -6.43 -7.65 4.12
N PRO A 227 -5.76 -8.71 4.63
CA PRO A 227 -6.32 -9.62 5.63
C PRO A 227 -7.00 -8.94 6.83
N ALA A 228 -6.35 -7.92 7.40
CA ALA A 228 -6.84 -7.21 8.59
C ALA A 228 -8.20 -6.52 8.41
N VAL A 229 -8.62 -6.24 7.17
CA VAL A 229 -9.83 -5.49 6.85
C VAL A 229 -10.80 -6.28 5.99
N ALA A 230 -10.30 -7.14 5.09
CA ALA A 230 -11.12 -7.78 4.08
C ALA A 230 -11.64 -9.18 4.47
N ILE A 231 -10.94 -9.91 5.35
CA ILE A 231 -11.33 -11.29 5.74
C ILE A 231 -12.75 -11.32 6.31
N ASP A 232 -12.99 -10.53 7.34
CA ASP A 232 -14.23 -10.58 8.10
C ASP A 232 -15.45 -10.15 7.24
N PRO A 233 -15.39 -9.01 6.53
CA PRO A 233 -16.48 -8.60 5.63
C PRO A 233 -16.78 -9.59 4.50
N ILE A 234 -15.76 -10.14 3.83
CA ILE A 234 -15.98 -11.11 2.73
C ILE A 234 -16.64 -12.39 3.25
N LEU A 235 -16.23 -12.86 4.43
CA LEU A 235 -16.86 -14.01 5.06
C LEU A 235 -18.34 -13.70 5.38
N HIS A 236 -18.66 -12.49 5.80
CA HIS A 236 -20.02 -12.09 6.17
C HIS A 236 -20.93 -11.63 5.02
N MET A 237 -20.44 -11.63 3.77
CA MET A 237 -21.30 -11.40 2.60
C MET A 237 -22.43 -12.45 2.50
N HIS A 238 -23.64 -11.99 2.20
CA HIS A 238 -24.84 -12.80 2.03
C HIS A 238 -25.18 -13.12 0.57
N SER A 239 -24.72 -12.30 -0.38
CA SER A 239 -24.85 -12.54 -1.82
C SER A 239 -24.05 -13.77 -2.26
N LYS A 240 -24.40 -14.35 -3.41
CA LYS A 240 -23.62 -15.47 -3.96
C LYS A 240 -22.26 -14.97 -4.44
N VAL A 241 -21.16 -15.52 -3.93
CA VAL A 241 -19.81 -14.99 -4.17
C VAL A 241 -18.77 -16.10 -4.17
N HIS A 242 -17.71 -15.92 -4.97
CA HIS A 242 -16.48 -16.69 -4.89
C HIS A 242 -15.45 -15.99 -4.01
N ARG A 243 -14.98 -16.66 -2.96
CA ARG A 243 -14.12 -16.06 -1.91
C ARG A 243 -12.70 -16.57 -2.01
N TYR A 244 -11.75 -15.67 -2.22
CA TYR A 244 -10.33 -15.99 -2.20
C TYR A 244 -9.61 -15.18 -1.13
N LEU A 245 -8.68 -15.83 -0.43
CA LEU A 245 -7.80 -15.17 0.53
C LEU A 245 -6.43 -14.96 -0.12
N TRP A 246 -5.98 -13.72 -0.30
CA TRP A 246 -4.62 -13.44 -0.74
C TRP A 246 -3.71 -13.18 0.47
N LEU A 247 -2.53 -13.79 0.49
CA LEU A 247 -1.56 -13.61 1.56
C LEU A 247 -0.42 -12.67 1.11
N PRO A 248 -0.51 -11.36 1.40
CA PRO A 248 0.59 -10.41 1.14
C PRO A 248 1.78 -10.54 2.10
N MET A 249 1.71 -11.50 3.02
CA MET A 249 2.67 -11.70 4.10
C MET A 249 2.89 -13.19 4.34
N SER A 250 3.96 -13.52 5.06
CA SER A 250 4.16 -14.88 5.55
C SER A 250 2.96 -15.33 6.39
N HIS A 251 2.56 -16.60 6.26
CA HIS A 251 1.48 -17.18 7.06
C HIS A 251 1.87 -17.40 8.53
N VAL A 252 3.13 -17.10 8.89
CA VAL A 252 3.67 -17.14 10.25
C VAL A 252 4.33 -15.82 10.62
N ASN A 253 4.44 -15.53 11.91
CA ASN A 253 5.13 -14.32 12.40
C ASN A 253 6.66 -14.42 12.33
N ASP A 254 7.22 -15.63 12.39
CA ASP A 254 8.67 -15.89 12.27
C ASP A 254 8.94 -16.87 11.13
N GLY A 255 9.65 -16.39 10.10
CA GLY A 255 9.88 -17.11 8.86
C GLY A 255 10.96 -18.19 8.91
N GLN A 256 11.59 -18.42 10.06
CA GLN A 256 12.70 -19.39 10.19
C GLN A 256 12.24 -20.86 10.16
N ASP A 257 11.04 -21.16 10.68
CA ASP A 257 10.39 -22.48 10.53
C ASP A 257 8.92 -22.29 10.16
N PRO A 258 8.62 -21.93 8.91
CA PRO A 258 7.26 -21.57 8.52
C PRO A 258 6.29 -22.76 8.50
N LEU A 259 6.81 -23.98 8.57
CA LEU A 259 5.98 -25.18 8.70
C LEU A 259 5.39 -25.31 10.11
N LYS A 260 6.16 -24.99 11.16
CA LYS A 260 5.78 -25.22 12.56
C LYS A 260 5.50 -23.96 13.37
N ALA A 261 6.05 -22.82 13.00
CA ALA A 261 5.89 -21.57 13.74
C ALA A 261 4.41 -21.17 13.88
N PRO A 262 4.01 -20.45 14.94
CA PRO A 262 2.64 -19.98 15.11
C PRO A 262 2.14 -19.22 13.88
N LEU A 263 0.88 -19.45 13.51
CA LEU A 263 0.25 -18.69 12.43
C LEU A 263 0.26 -17.19 12.77
N ASN A 264 0.36 -16.36 11.75
CA ASN A 264 0.11 -14.94 11.89
C ASN A 264 -1.31 -14.74 12.46
N SER A 265 -1.45 -13.90 13.48
CA SER A 265 -2.72 -13.71 14.20
C SER A 265 -3.82 -13.17 13.28
N LEU A 266 -3.48 -12.36 12.28
CA LEU A 266 -4.44 -11.84 11.29
C LEU A 266 -5.00 -12.94 10.39
N LEU A 267 -4.25 -14.04 10.21
CA LEU A 267 -4.60 -15.14 9.33
C LEU A 267 -5.13 -16.35 10.08
N GLN A 268 -4.93 -16.41 11.40
CA GLN A 268 -5.22 -17.59 12.21
C GLN A 268 -6.65 -18.07 12.01
N ASN A 269 -7.64 -17.21 12.25
CA ASN A 269 -9.05 -17.56 12.11
C ASN A 269 -9.40 -18.02 10.67
N ALA A 270 -8.90 -17.31 9.66
CA ALA A 270 -9.15 -17.64 8.25
C ALA A 270 -8.52 -18.97 7.81
N LEU A 271 -7.36 -19.33 8.38
CA LEU A 271 -6.61 -20.55 8.05
C LEU A 271 -6.97 -21.73 8.96
N THR A 272 -7.79 -21.53 10.01
CA THR A 272 -8.26 -22.59 10.90
C THR A 272 -9.79 -22.75 10.83
N GLU A 273 -10.52 -21.97 11.62
CA GLU A 273 -11.97 -22.14 11.83
C GLU A 273 -12.77 -21.86 10.56
N ASN A 274 -12.33 -20.89 9.76
CA ASN A 274 -13.03 -20.48 8.53
C ASN A 274 -12.39 -21.02 7.25
N LEU A 275 -11.47 -21.99 7.35
CA LEU A 275 -10.70 -22.50 6.19
C LEU A 275 -11.61 -22.97 5.04
N GLN A 276 -12.70 -23.67 5.35
CA GLN A 276 -13.63 -24.23 4.36
C GLN A 276 -14.55 -23.20 3.70
N ARG A 277 -14.53 -21.94 4.15
CA ARG A 277 -15.34 -20.87 3.57
C ARG A 277 -14.65 -20.14 2.41
N TRP A 278 -13.36 -20.45 2.19
CA TRP A 278 -12.56 -19.93 1.09
C TRP A 278 -12.55 -20.93 -0.07
N ASP A 279 -12.83 -20.47 -1.28
CA ASP A 279 -12.69 -21.27 -2.51
C ASP A 279 -11.22 -21.51 -2.87
N GLY A 280 -10.33 -20.64 -2.39
CA GLY A 280 -8.89 -20.81 -2.49
C GLY A 280 -8.09 -19.79 -1.70
N ILE A 281 -6.84 -20.14 -1.42
CA ILE A 281 -5.84 -19.26 -0.82
C ILE A 281 -4.80 -18.96 -1.89
N ILE A 282 -4.52 -17.68 -2.13
CA ILE A 282 -3.55 -17.21 -3.11
C ILE A 282 -2.29 -16.77 -2.36
N VAL A 283 -1.15 -17.33 -2.75
CA VAL A 283 0.19 -16.97 -2.26
C VAL A 283 1.08 -16.60 -3.44
N MET A 284 2.17 -15.87 -3.19
CA MET A 284 3.00 -15.33 -4.28
C MET A 284 4.13 -16.25 -4.74
N THR A 285 4.51 -17.24 -3.93
CA THR A 285 5.67 -18.12 -4.19
C THR A 285 5.28 -19.60 -4.12
N GLN A 286 6.00 -20.43 -4.86
CA GLN A 286 5.82 -21.89 -4.82
C GLN A 286 6.26 -22.46 -3.47
N ALA A 287 7.29 -21.89 -2.86
CA ALA A 287 7.79 -22.24 -1.54
C ALA A 287 6.72 -22.02 -0.47
N GLN A 288 6.06 -20.85 -0.45
CA GLN A 288 4.95 -20.61 0.47
C GLN A 288 3.78 -21.55 0.20
N ALA A 289 3.44 -21.80 -1.07
CA ALA A 289 2.35 -22.71 -1.42
C ALA A 289 2.59 -24.14 -0.94
N ARG A 290 3.82 -24.66 -1.12
CA ARG A 290 4.21 -26.00 -0.64
C ARG A 290 4.11 -26.11 0.87
N VAL A 291 4.71 -25.18 1.60
CA VAL A 291 4.70 -25.18 3.08
C VAL A 291 3.28 -25.05 3.61
N LEU A 292 2.50 -24.12 3.07
CA LEU A 292 1.12 -23.90 3.49
C LEU A 292 0.24 -25.12 3.18
N SER A 293 0.38 -25.72 2.00
CA SER A 293 -0.35 -26.95 1.63
C SER A 293 0.00 -28.12 2.55
N GLN A 294 1.28 -28.27 2.93
CA GLN A 294 1.70 -29.28 3.89
C GLN A 294 1.07 -29.05 5.27
N ARG A 295 0.95 -27.78 5.69
CA ARG A 295 0.38 -27.40 6.98
C ARG A 295 -1.14 -27.55 7.05
N LEU A 296 -1.85 -27.14 6.00
CA LEU A 296 -3.32 -27.19 5.94
C LEU A 296 -3.86 -28.56 5.49
N GLY A 297 -2.99 -29.42 4.93
CA GLY A 297 -3.37 -30.69 4.32
C GLY A 297 -4.19 -30.51 3.05
N LYS A 298 -4.96 -31.54 2.65
CA LYS A 298 -5.83 -31.49 1.46
C LYS A 298 -7.10 -30.65 1.64
N SER A 299 -7.21 -29.95 2.76
CA SER A 299 -8.41 -29.21 3.16
C SER A 299 -8.56 -27.87 2.44
N ALA A 300 -7.55 -27.38 1.73
CA ALA A 300 -7.60 -26.10 1.06
C ALA A 300 -6.89 -26.12 -0.30
N ARG A 301 -7.46 -25.37 -1.25
CA ARG A 301 -6.86 -25.13 -2.56
C ARG A 301 -5.89 -23.95 -2.44
N VAL A 302 -4.59 -24.22 -2.52
CA VAL A 302 -3.56 -23.17 -2.51
C VAL A 302 -3.10 -22.89 -3.94
N LEU A 303 -3.18 -21.64 -4.37
CA LEU A 303 -2.80 -21.15 -5.69
C LEU A 303 -1.53 -20.30 -5.57
N THR A 304 -0.55 -20.55 -6.43
CA THR A 304 0.61 -19.67 -6.56
C THR A 304 0.38 -18.69 -7.70
N ILE A 305 0.30 -17.41 -7.37
CA ILE A 305 0.14 -16.32 -8.33
C ILE A 305 1.16 -15.24 -8.01
N ASN A 306 2.11 -15.05 -8.92
CA ASN A 306 3.20 -14.08 -8.79
C ASN A 306 2.65 -12.65 -8.56
N GLY A 307 3.21 -11.93 -7.57
CA GLY A 307 2.80 -10.57 -7.22
C GLY A 307 3.46 -9.48 -8.07
N THR A 308 4.51 -9.81 -8.81
CA THR A 308 5.26 -8.85 -9.64
C THR A 308 5.27 -9.29 -11.10
N PRO A 309 4.20 -9.04 -11.88
CA PRO A 309 4.17 -9.37 -13.31
C PRO A 309 5.18 -8.50 -14.08
N VAL A 310 6.38 -9.02 -14.32
CA VAL A 310 7.45 -8.30 -15.02
C VAL A 310 7.20 -8.35 -16.53
N LYS A 311 7.24 -7.17 -17.18
CA LYS A 311 7.26 -7.08 -18.64
C LYS A 311 8.71 -7.13 -19.12
N LYS A 312 8.99 -7.87 -20.19
CA LYS A 312 10.33 -7.87 -20.81
C LYS A 312 10.63 -6.46 -21.31
N ALA A 313 11.77 -5.91 -20.90
CA ALA A 313 12.17 -4.56 -21.28
C ALA A 313 12.37 -4.46 -22.80
N ALA A 314 11.78 -3.42 -23.42
CA ALA A 314 11.96 -3.16 -24.85
C ALA A 314 13.41 -2.75 -25.19
N LYS A 315 14.13 -2.18 -24.21
CA LYS A 315 15.52 -1.74 -24.35
C LYS A 315 16.29 -2.14 -23.09
N ARG A 316 17.45 -2.77 -23.29
CA ARG A 316 18.39 -3.07 -22.20
C ARG A 316 19.28 -1.87 -21.89
N VAL A 317 19.49 -1.57 -20.61
CA VAL A 317 20.39 -0.51 -20.14
C VAL A 317 21.71 -1.14 -19.69
N LYS A 318 22.79 -0.80 -20.41
CA LYS A 318 24.14 -1.32 -20.14
C LYS A 318 24.66 -0.84 -18.78
N MET A 319 25.36 -1.69 -18.05
CA MET A 319 25.94 -1.33 -16.74
C MET A 319 26.91 -0.16 -16.79
N ALA A 320 27.62 0.01 -17.91
CA ALA A 320 28.56 1.11 -18.11
C ALA A 320 27.91 2.50 -18.29
N THR A 321 26.60 2.56 -18.58
CA THR A 321 25.87 3.84 -18.74
C THR A 321 25.11 4.25 -17.47
N ARG A 322 25.13 3.39 -16.44
CA ARG A 322 24.46 3.63 -15.16
C ARG A 322 25.34 4.48 -14.25
N THR A 323 24.78 4.94 -13.14
CA THR A 323 25.55 5.67 -12.13
C THR A 323 26.58 4.72 -11.50
N PRO A 324 27.90 4.99 -11.61
CA PRO A 324 28.92 4.12 -11.06
C PRO A 324 28.78 3.95 -9.55
N ASN A 325 28.94 2.72 -9.09
CA ASN A 325 28.88 2.29 -7.69
C ASN A 325 27.62 2.76 -6.95
N GLN A 326 26.49 2.88 -7.67
CA GLN A 326 25.19 3.19 -7.10
C GLN A 326 24.45 1.92 -6.71
N LEU A 327 24.27 1.71 -5.41
CA LEU A 327 23.46 0.65 -4.84
C LEU A 327 22.13 1.23 -4.39
N ILE A 328 21.08 0.41 -4.48
CA ILE A 328 19.74 0.78 -4.02
C ILE A 328 19.16 -0.26 -3.08
N SER A 329 18.27 0.18 -2.21
CA SER A 329 17.34 -0.70 -1.51
C SER A 329 15.95 -0.09 -1.60
N VAL A 330 14.95 -0.90 -1.91
CA VAL A 330 13.59 -0.44 -2.19
C VAL A 330 12.61 -1.19 -1.31
N GLY A 331 11.91 -0.46 -0.45
CA GLY A 331 10.91 -1.00 0.46
C GLY A 331 10.73 -0.14 1.70
N ARG A 332 9.79 -0.55 2.56
CA ARG A 332 9.56 0.09 3.85
C ARG A 332 10.82 0.00 4.72
N LEU A 333 11.13 1.03 5.48
CA LEU A 333 12.23 0.99 6.44
C LEU A 333 11.73 0.37 7.75
N GLY A 334 12.45 -0.61 8.29
CA GLY A 334 11.97 -1.31 9.48
C GLY A 334 12.84 -2.50 9.90
N TYR A 335 12.51 -3.03 11.06
CA TYR A 335 13.21 -4.16 11.66
C TYR A 335 13.06 -5.46 10.86
N ASP A 336 11.88 -5.71 10.27
CA ASP A 336 11.62 -6.85 9.39
C ASP A 336 12.47 -6.82 8.11
N LYS A 337 12.91 -5.63 7.71
CA LYS A 337 13.80 -5.38 6.56
C LYS A 337 15.28 -5.32 6.94
N GLN A 338 15.60 -5.44 8.24
CA GLN A 338 16.94 -5.34 8.82
C GLN A 338 17.71 -4.11 8.28
N THR A 339 17.05 -2.94 8.23
CA THR A 339 17.65 -1.71 7.70
C THR A 339 18.93 -1.32 8.45
N ASP A 340 19.01 -1.62 9.75
CA ASP A 340 20.22 -1.48 10.56
C ASP A 340 21.37 -2.36 10.04
N GLN A 341 21.10 -3.62 9.71
CA GLN A 341 22.09 -4.54 9.15
C GLN A 341 22.53 -4.11 7.75
N LEU A 342 21.62 -3.58 6.92
CA LEU A 342 21.94 -3.00 5.61
C LEU A 342 22.97 -1.88 5.75
N LEU A 343 22.77 -0.95 6.69
CA LEU A 343 23.70 0.16 6.93
C LEU A 343 25.07 -0.34 7.42
N GLN A 344 25.09 -1.35 8.32
CA GLN A 344 26.34 -1.96 8.78
C GLN A 344 27.10 -2.70 7.66
N VAL A 345 26.37 -3.38 6.76
CA VAL A 345 26.94 -4.01 5.56
C VAL A 345 27.50 -2.94 4.62
N PHE A 346 26.74 -1.88 4.38
CA PHE A 346 27.16 -0.79 3.51
C PHE A 346 28.40 -0.04 4.03
N ALA A 347 28.52 0.18 5.34
CA ALA A 347 29.73 0.76 5.92
C ALA A 347 31.01 -0.02 5.56
N LYS A 348 30.93 -1.35 5.55
CA LYS A 348 32.06 -2.21 5.15
C LYS A 348 32.30 -2.19 3.63
N ILE A 349 31.23 -2.11 2.83
CA ILE A 349 31.35 -1.95 1.37
C ILE A 349 32.02 -0.61 1.05
N LYS A 350 31.58 0.49 1.66
CA LYS A 350 32.12 1.84 1.50
C LYS A 350 33.61 1.91 1.84
N ALA A 351 34.05 1.22 2.89
CA ALA A 351 35.46 1.14 3.25
C ALA A 351 36.32 0.45 2.17
N ALA A 352 35.76 -0.52 1.44
CA ALA A 352 36.44 -1.24 0.36
C ALA A 352 36.28 -0.59 -1.03
N VAL A 353 35.17 0.12 -1.26
CA VAL A 353 34.81 0.81 -2.51
C VAL A 353 34.45 2.27 -2.14
N PRO A 354 35.44 3.17 -2.02
CA PRO A 354 35.25 4.50 -1.43
C PRO A 354 34.28 5.43 -2.15
N ASP A 355 33.95 5.16 -3.41
CA ASP A 355 33.02 5.92 -4.24
C ASP A 355 31.60 5.31 -4.26
N ALA A 356 31.37 4.20 -3.56
CA ALA A 356 30.04 3.59 -3.44
C ALA A 356 29.05 4.52 -2.74
N LYS A 357 27.80 4.49 -3.23
CA LYS A 357 26.63 5.19 -2.68
C LYS A 357 25.48 4.22 -2.49
N LEU A 358 24.68 4.46 -1.45
CA LEU A 358 23.46 3.70 -1.18
C LEU A 358 22.28 4.67 -1.12
N THR A 359 21.25 4.41 -1.92
CA THR A 359 19.99 5.14 -1.84
C THR A 359 18.88 4.21 -1.37
N LEU A 360 18.21 4.60 -0.29
CA LEU A 360 17.09 3.91 0.33
C LEU A 360 15.79 4.55 -0.16
N TYR A 361 15.03 3.83 -0.99
CA TYR A 361 13.72 4.25 -1.50
C TYR A 361 12.61 3.62 -0.67
N GLY A 362 11.81 4.47 -0.03
CA GLY A 362 10.73 4.09 0.87
C GLY A 362 10.78 4.86 2.18
N TYR A 363 9.87 4.53 3.08
CA TYR A 363 9.67 5.21 4.35
C TYR A 363 9.43 4.20 5.47
N GLY A 364 9.67 4.62 6.72
CA GLY A 364 9.37 3.82 7.91
C GLY A 364 8.66 4.68 8.95
N ALA A 365 8.48 4.15 10.16
CA ALA A 365 8.02 4.97 11.26
C ALA A 365 9.01 6.15 11.47
N PRO A 366 8.54 7.35 11.86
CA PRO A 366 9.41 8.51 12.04
C PRO A 366 10.58 8.24 13.00
N ASN A 367 10.31 7.57 14.12
CA ASN A 367 11.32 7.21 15.12
C ASN A 367 12.34 6.22 14.56
N ASP A 368 11.88 5.17 13.86
CA ASP A 368 12.79 4.19 13.23
C ASP A 368 13.68 4.86 12.19
N THR A 369 13.10 5.72 11.34
CA THR A 369 13.84 6.46 10.31
C THR A 369 14.88 7.39 10.93
N ALA A 370 14.53 8.07 12.02
CA ALA A 370 15.47 8.91 12.77
C ALA A 370 16.63 8.06 13.35
N ASN A 371 16.33 6.89 13.91
CA ASN A 371 17.33 5.97 14.44
C ASN A 371 18.28 5.46 13.34
N PHE A 372 17.76 5.12 12.15
CA PHE A 372 18.60 4.69 11.02
C PHE A 372 19.49 5.81 10.49
N LYS A 373 18.97 7.06 10.43
CA LYS A 373 19.78 8.24 10.08
C LYS A 373 20.88 8.49 11.11
N GLN A 374 20.61 8.29 12.40
CA GLN A 374 21.62 8.40 13.44
C GLN A 374 22.67 7.30 13.32
N LEU A 375 22.25 6.05 13.09
CA LEU A 375 23.17 4.93 12.85
C LEU A 375 24.10 5.18 11.65
N ALA A 376 23.60 5.76 10.56
CA ALA A 376 24.44 6.13 9.41
C ALA A 376 25.54 7.15 9.79
N LYS A 377 25.24 8.11 10.67
CA LYS A 377 26.23 9.06 11.21
C LYS A 377 27.24 8.39 12.12
N ASP A 378 26.77 7.51 13.01
CA ASP A 378 27.63 6.77 13.95
C ASP A 378 28.61 5.85 13.19
N LEU A 379 28.17 5.31 12.06
CA LEU A 379 28.98 4.53 11.13
C LEU A 379 29.83 5.38 10.16
N GLN A 380 29.71 6.71 10.21
CA GLN A 380 30.42 7.68 9.35
C GLN A 380 30.20 7.43 7.85
N ILE A 381 28.95 7.18 7.46
CA ILE A 381 28.52 6.94 6.06
C ILE A 381 27.37 7.84 5.64
N ASP A 382 26.99 8.83 6.44
CA ASP A 382 25.84 9.70 6.19
C ASP A 382 25.99 10.60 4.95
N ASP A 383 27.22 10.80 4.46
CA ASP A 383 27.53 11.47 3.19
C ASP A 383 27.33 10.56 1.96
N ALA A 384 27.27 9.25 2.18
CA ALA A 384 27.18 8.22 1.14
C ALA A 384 25.84 7.45 1.16
N VAL A 385 24.98 7.72 2.14
CA VAL A 385 23.63 7.14 2.26
C VAL A 385 22.56 8.20 2.08
N GLU A 386 21.70 8.00 1.08
CA GLU A 386 20.54 8.85 0.83
C GLU A 386 19.26 8.15 1.29
N PHE A 387 18.44 8.85 2.08
CA PHE A 387 17.07 8.43 2.44
C PHE A 387 16.08 9.17 1.53
N ALA A 388 15.70 8.55 0.42
CA ALA A 388 15.00 9.20 -0.70
C ALA A 388 13.47 9.28 -0.55
N ASP A 389 12.94 8.85 0.61
CA ASP A 389 11.50 8.72 0.90
C ASP A 389 10.79 7.85 -0.16
N TYR A 390 9.45 7.84 -0.15
CA TYR A 390 8.62 7.15 -1.12
C TYR A 390 8.69 7.82 -2.50
N GLN A 391 9.08 7.04 -3.53
CA GLN A 391 9.07 7.48 -4.93
C GLN A 391 8.25 6.52 -5.79
N TYR A 392 7.54 7.08 -6.77
CA TYR A 392 6.76 6.34 -7.76
C TYR A 392 6.55 7.21 -9.01
N PRO A 393 6.73 6.68 -10.23
CA PRO A 393 7.25 5.34 -10.55
C PRO A 393 8.77 5.19 -10.30
N LEU A 394 9.28 3.95 -10.28
CA LEU A 394 10.69 3.62 -9.97
C LEU A 394 11.52 3.20 -11.19
N ASP A 395 10.96 3.17 -12.40
CA ASP A 395 11.64 2.73 -13.62
C ASP A 395 12.99 3.44 -13.83
N ALA A 396 13.00 4.76 -13.69
CA ALA A 396 14.22 5.56 -13.83
C ALA A 396 15.25 5.31 -12.72
N VAL A 397 14.79 4.95 -11.52
CA VAL A 397 15.66 4.57 -10.40
C VAL A 397 16.37 3.26 -10.72
N PHE A 398 15.62 2.25 -11.18
CA PHE A 398 16.21 0.97 -11.57
C PHE A 398 17.17 1.12 -12.75
N ASP A 399 16.84 1.92 -13.76
CA ASP A 399 17.71 2.15 -14.93
C ASP A 399 19.06 2.81 -14.57
N GLN A 400 19.13 3.54 -13.45
CA GLN A 400 20.36 4.20 -12.99
C GLN A 400 21.18 3.38 -11.98
N ALA A 401 20.59 2.38 -11.33
CA ALA A 401 21.25 1.60 -10.28
C ALA A 401 22.09 0.45 -10.85
N GLN A 402 23.19 0.11 -10.18
CA GLN A 402 24.05 -1.02 -10.55
C GLN A 402 23.73 -2.30 -9.76
N LEU A 403 23.27 -2.17 -8.51
CA LEU A 403 22.91 -3.31 -7.67
C LEU A 403 21.72 -2.97 -6.77
N LEU A 404 20.83 -3.93 -6.56
CA LEU A 404 19.85 -3.89 -5.48
C LEU A 404 20.32 -4.75 -4.31
N LEU A 405 20.32 -4.18 -3.10
CA LEU A 405 20.61 -4.88 -1.86
C LEU A 405 19.34 -5.16 -1.06
N ASN A 406 19.19 -6.40 -0.59
CA ASN A 406 18.09 -6.81 0.26
C ASN A 406 18.59 -7.61 1.48
N THR A 407 18.40 -7.04 2.66
CA THR A 407 18.71 -7.67 3.95
C THR A 407 17.45 -8.07 4.71
N SER A 408 16.30 -8.19 4.04
CA SER A 408 15.09 -8.66 4.71
C SER A 408 15.29 -10.06 5.30
N ARG A 409 14.52 -10.36 6.34
CA ARG A 409 14.50 -11.70 6.97
C ARG A 409 13.22 -12.49 6.73
N ILE A 410 12.19 -11.85 6.21
CA ILE A 410 10.87 -12.44 5.96
C ILE A 410 10.11 -11.59 4.94
N ASP A 411 9.41 -12.25 4.03
CA ASP A 411 8.45 -11.63 3.11
C ASP A 411 7.51 -12.71 2.54
N ALA A 412 6.42 -12.31 1.90
CA ALA A 412 5.66 -13.21 1.01
C ALA A 412 6.30 -13.24 -0.38
N GLN A 413 6.70 -12.08 -0.89
CA GLN A 413 7.49 -11.92 -2.11
C GLN A 413 8.06 -10.49 -2.17
N PRO A 414 9.38 -10.29 -2.28
CA PRO A 414 9.98 -8.96 -2.38
C PRO A 414 9.81 -8.39 -3.79
N LEU A 415 8.73 -7.63 -4.01
CA LEU A 415 8.35 -7.15 -5.36
C LEU A 415 9.47 -6.38 -6.07
N SER A 416 10.20 -5.56 -5.32
CA SER A 416 11.30 -4.73 -5.84
C SER A 416 12.46 -5.55 -6.43
N MET A 417 12.63 -6.81 -6.01
CA MET A 417 13.63 -7.69 -6.62
C MET A 417 13.23 -8.06 -8.05
N GLY A 418 11.96 -8.43 -8.27
CA GLY A 418 11.46 -8.72 -9.61
C GLY A 418 11.50 -7.50 -10.53
N GLU A 419 11.14 -6.32 -10.00
CA GLU A 419 11.24 -5.06 -10.74
C GLU A 419 12.69 -4.74 -11.13
N ALA A 420 13.63 -4.85 -10.19
CA ALA A 420 15.05 -4.63 -10.43
C ALA A 420 15.60 -5.57 -11.52
N LEU A 421 15.32 -6.87 -11.43
CA LEU A 421 15.71 -7.86 -12.44
C LEU A 421 15.11 -7.52 -13.82
N GLY A 422 13.84 -7.07 -13.87
CA GLY A 422 13.18 -6.61 -15.09
C GLY A 422 13.88 -5.43 -15.78
N HIS A 423 14.57 -4.61 -15.00
CA HIS A 423 15.43 -3.52 -15.46
C HIS A 423 16.91 -3.93 -15.59
N GLY A 424 17.23 -5.22 -15.52
CA GLY A 424 18.59 -5.74 -15.64
C GLY A 424 19.50 -5.35 -14.48
N VAL A 425 18.96 -5.02 -13.30
CA VAL A 425 19.73 -4.73 -12.08
C VAL A 425 19.93 -6.04 -11.32
N PRO A 426 21.18 -6.53 -11.17
CA PRO A 426 21.44 -7.71 -10.37
C PRO A 426 21.11 -7.50 -8.90
N VAL A 427 20.60 -8.54 -8.27
CA VAL A 427 20.16 -8.49 -6.87
C VAL A 427 21.12 -9.25 -5.96
N VAL A 428 21.53 -8.64 -4.85
CA VAL A 428 22.23 -9.33 -3.75
C VAL A 428 21.31 -9.36 -2.55
N SER A 429 20.81 -10.56 -2.20
CA SER A 429 19.81 -10.74 -1.14
C SER A 429 20.24 -11.79 -0.13
N TYR A 430 19.77 -11.66 1.10
CA TYR A 430 19.65 -12.82 1.97
C TYR A 430 18.67 -13.85 1.42
N ASP A 431 18.95 -15.12 1.73
CA ASP A 431 18.13 -16.30 1.45
C ASP A 431 17.18 -16.55 2.61
N PHE A 432 15.99 -15.98 2.54
CA PHE A 432 14.94 -16.10 3.55
C PHE A 432 13.64 -16.59 2.91
N SER A 433 12.77 -17.18 3.73
CA SER A 433 11.41 -17.51 3.31
C SER A 433 10.53 -16.25 3.32
N TYR A 434 9.96 -15.78 2.19
CA TYR A 434 9.95 -16.37 0.85
C TYR A 434 10.33 -15.38 -0.25
N GLY A 435 10.79 -15.91 -1.40
CA GLY A 435 10.94 -15.16 -2.65
C GLY A 435 12.35 -15.09 -3.23
N PRO A 436 13.42 -14.82 -2.44
CA PRO A 436 14.76 -14.69 -2.98
C PRO A 436 15.25 -15.89 -3.80
N ASP A 437 15.00 -17.12 -3.34
CA ASP A 437 15.41 -18.37 -3.99
C ASP A 437 14.64 -18.68 -5.29
N GLU A 438 13.47 -18.08 -5.49
CA GLU A 438 12.67 -18.21 -6.72
C GLU A 438 12.99 -17.13 -7.76
N MET A 439 13.64 -16.02 -7.35
CA MET A 439 13.99 -14.91 -8.23
C MET A 439 15.48 -14.85 -8.58
N ILE A 440 16.35 -15.26 -7.66
CA ILE A 440 17.81 -15.16 -7.83
C ILE A 440 18.39 -16.49 -8.26
N ALA A 441 18.78 -16.58 -9.53
CA ALA A 441 19.71 -17.60 -10.01
C ALA A 441 21.12 -17.19 -9.57
N ASN A 442 21.61 -17.78 -8.48
CA ASN A 442 22.87 -17.41 -7.84
C ASN A 442 24.05 -17.48 -8.82
N TYR A 443 24.85 -16.40 -8.88
CA TYR A 443 25.93 -16.15 -9.85
C TYR A 443 25.50 -15.87 -11.29
N GLU A 444 24.22 -15.99 -11.63
CA GLU A 444 23.71 -15.71 -12.96
C GLU A 444 23.08 -14.33 -13.03
N ASN A 445 22.04 -14.06 -12.23
CA ASN A 445 21.34 -12.76 -12.23
C ASN A 445 21.53 -11.98 -10.91
N GLY A 446 22.32 -12.51 -9.98
CA GLY A 446 22.46 -11.97 -8.64
C GLY A 446 23.27 -12.87 -7.73
N ARG A 447 23.23 -12.59 -6.42
CA ARG A 447 23.88 -13.37 -5.38
C ARG A 447 22.92 -13.66 -4.24
N LEU A 448 22.74 -14.95 -3.96
CA LEU A 448 21.94 -15.45 -2.86
C LEU A 448 22.85 -15.77 -1.68
N ILE A 449 22.69 -15.04 -0.58
CA ILE A 449 23.54 -15.11 0.61
C ILE A 449 22.76 -15.75 1.73
N ALA A 450 23.32 -16.73 2.44
CA ALA A 450 22.65 -17.32 3.59
C ALA A 450 22.21 -16.24 4.59
N LEU A 451 21.00 -16.37 5.14
CA LEU A 451 20.39 -15.38 6.05
C LEU A 451 21.35 -15.00 7.19
N ASN A 452 21.41 -13.71 7.51
CA ASN A 452 22.27 -13.15 8.56
C ASN A 452 23.79 -13.43 8.38
N HIS A 453 24.29 -13.57 7.14
CA HIS A 453 25.73 -13.66 6.84
C HIS A 453 26.26 -12.37 6.19
N PRO A 454 26.36 -11.25 6.94
CA PRO A 454 26.76 -9.95 6.38
C PRO A 454 28.16 -9.94 5.77
N ALA A 455 29.11 -10.72 6.31
CA ALA A 455 30.46 -10.80 5.74
C ALA A 455 30.47 -11.37 4.32
N SER A 456 29.64 -12.38 4.05
CA SER A 456 29.47 -12.97 2.71
C SER A 456 28.81 -11.98 1.75
N MET A 457 27.84 -11.20 2.22
CA MET A 457 27.20 -10.15 1.43
C MET A 457 28.20 -9.05 1.05
N VAL A 458 28.99 -8.55 1.99
CA VAL A 458 30.06 -7.56 1.72
C VAL A 458 31.02 -8.10 0.67
N LYS A 459 31.51 -9.34 0.83
CA LYS A 459 32.43 -9.97 -0.13
C LYS A 459 31.82 -10.04 -1.53
N ALA A 460 30.56 -10.46 -1.64
CA ALA A 460 29.87 -10.57 -2.92
C ALA A 460 29.71 -9.20 -3.60
N VAL A 461 29.30 -8.18 -2.85
CA VAL A 461 29.12 -6.82 -3.40
C VAL A 461 30.46 -6.23 -3.85
N VAL A 462 31.51 -6.32 -3.03
CA VAL A 462 32.85 -5.81 -3.39
C VAL A 462 33.40 -6.51 -4.62
N GLU A 463 33.21 -7.83 -4.75
CA GLU A 463 33.59 -8.60 -5.94
C GLU A 463 32.89 -8.07 -7.20
N LEU A 464 31.59 -7.80 -7.13
CA LEU A 464 30.79 -7.33 -8.26
C LEU A 464 31.15 -5.90 -8.68
N LEU A 465 31.26 -4.98 -7.73
CA LEU A 465 31.62 -3.59 -8.01
C LEU A 465 33.06 -3.45 -8.56
N SER A 466 33.94 -4.38 -8.18
CA SER A 466 35.32 -4.43 -8.70
C SER A 466 35.42 -5.08 -10.09
N SER A 467 34.33 -5.58 -10.66
CA SER A 467 34.34 -6.32 -11.93
C SER A 467 33.21 -5.90 -12.87
N PRO A 468 33.40 -4.82 -13.66
CA PRO A 468 32.39 -4.34 -14.61
C PRO A 468 31.90 -5.40 -15.60
N ALA A 469 32.79 -6.31 -16.03
CA ALA A 469 32.44 -7.40 -16.92
C ALA A 469 31.48 -8.41 -16.27
N LYS A 470 31.74 -8.81 -15.02
CA LYS A 470 30.81 -9.68 -14.26
C LYS A 470 29.48 -8.98 -14.02
N LEU A 471 29.51 -7.71 -13.65
CA LEU A 471 28.28 -6.95 -13.41
C LEU A 471 27.42 -6.84 -14.68
N GLN A 472 28.04 -6.58 -15.83
CA GLN A 472 27.35 -6.60 -17.13
C GLN A 472 26.80 -7.98 -17.47
N GLN A 473 27.58 -9.04 -17.25
CA GLN A 473 27.10 -10.41 -17.46
C GLN A 473 25.86 -10.71 -16.61
N LEU A 474 25.89 -10.38 -15.32
CA LEU A 474 24.74 -10.57 -14.44
C LEU A 474 23.52 -9.75 -14.87
N SER A 475 23.76 -8.53 -15.38
CA SER A 475 22.71 -7.67 -15.92
C SER A 475 22.03 -8.30 -17.14
N ASP A 476 22.81 -8.88 -18.06
CA ASP A 476 22.27 -9.54 -19.25
C ASP A 476 21.44 -10.77 -18.87
N HIS A 477 21.92 -11.59 -17.93
CA HIS A 477 21.16 -12.71 -17.38
C HIS A 477 19.90 -12.27 -16.63
N ALA A 478 19.91 -11.16 -15.91
CA ALA A 478 18.72 -10.62 -15.24
C ALA A 478 17.61 -10.28 -16.24
N TYR A 479 17.94 -9.79 -17.44
CA TYR A 479 16.96 -9.60 -18.51
C TYR A 479 16.47 -10.90 -19.15
N ASP A 480 17.32 -11.93 -19.18
CA ASP A 480 17.02 -13.21 -19.81
C ASP A 480 16.17 -14.12 -18.91
N ASP A 481 16.45 -14.15 -17.61
CA ASP A 481 15.82 -15.02 -16.62
C ASP A 481 14.65 -14.34 -15.88
N LEU A 482 13.60 -14.02 -16.64
CA LEU A 482 12.37 -13.41 -16.12
C LEU A 482 11.15 -14.30 -16.26
N ASP A 483 11.28 -15.48 -16.88
CA ASP A 483 10.12 -16.25 -17.32
C ASP A 483 9.20 -16.63 -16.14
N ASN A 484 9.77 -17.01 -14.99
CA ASN A 484 9.03 -17.36 -13.77
C ASN A 484 8.20 -16.22 -13.17
N ILE A 485 8.62 -14.97 -13.37
CA ILE A 485 7.97 -13.75 -12.86
C ILE A 485 7.35 -12.90 -13.96
N SER A 486 7.29 -13.41 -15.19
CA SER A 486 6.80 -12.67 -16.34
C SER A 486 5.30 -12.38 -16.25
N ALA A 487 4.87 -11.28 -16.87
CA ALA A 487 3.45 -10.94 -16.99
C ALA A 487 2.63 -12.07 -17.65
N ALA A 488 3.19 -12.75 -18.66
CA ALA A 488 2.53 -13.86 -19.35
C ALA A 488 2.31 -15.09 -18.43
N VAL A 489 3.31 -15.47 -17.64
CA VAL A 489 3.17 -16.56 -16.66
C VAL A 489 2.20 -16.16 -15.56
N THR A 490 2.30 -14.92 -15.07
CA THR A 490 1.39 -14.39 -14.04
C THR A 490 -0.06 -14.40 -14.52
N TRP A 491 -0.32 -14.03 -15.78
CA TRP A 491 -1.66 -14.09 -16.37
C TRP A 491 -2.21 -15.53 -16.41
N LYS A 492 -1.38 -16.49 -16.85
CA LYS A 492 -1.76 -17.91 -16.85
C LYS A 492 -2.10 -18.41 -15.43
N GLN A 493 -1.42 -17.92 -14.40
CA GLN A 493 -1.72 -18.25 -13.01
C GLN A 493 -3.09 -17.66 -12.58
N TRP A 494 -3.40 -16.42 -12.97
CA TRP A 494 -4.71 -15.81 -12.72
C TRP A 494 -5.87 -16.56 -13.34
N GLN A 495 -5.69 -17.21 -14.50
CA GLN A 495 -6.71 -18.06 -15.12
C GLN A 495 -7.10 -19.29 -14.26
N ALA A 496 -6.35 -19.60 -13.20
CA ALA A 496 -6.74 -20.63 -12.24
C ALA A 496 -7.79 -20.13 -11.23
N VAL A 497 -7.95 -18.82 -11.06
CA VAL A 497 -9.05 -18.22 -10.30
C VAL A 497 -10.33 -18.36 -11.13
N LYS A 498 -11.43 -18.73 -10.47
CA LYS A 498 -12.68 -19.18 -11.10
C LYS A 498 -13.75 -18.11 -11.09
#